data_AF-A0A812Y4D2-F1
#
_entry.id   AF-A0A812Y4D2-F1
#
_cell.length_a   1.000
_cell.length_b   1.000
_cell.length_c   1.000
_cell.angle_alpha   90.00
_cell.angle_beta   90.00
_cell.angle_gamma   90.00
#
_symmetry.space_group_name_H-M   'P 1'
#
loop_
_entity.id
_entity.type
_entity.pdbx_description
1 polymer ?
#
loop_
_entity_poly.entity_id
_entity_poly.type
_entity_poly.pdbx_seq_one_letter_code
_entity_poly.pdbx_strand_id
1 'polypeptide(L)'
;MRVTLEMLAAAMSAISPSLLLEDLRDKILKKFGSLSNCFAALDMDQGDSLDIGEFIRYAVPAWKLTTHEAGKAFRLIDVDGSLQISKDEFVTALTLSEPNLYLDEIRRKVRQRFRSMRGLLSEGNDDEIDADEVLDFEPPPAVEIAPSRRGSLYQRHSVVVAQESPRSDGMTAEESRRASWVAKHTGLGSEKAQDLLKDLVGPGSDKSEDDGRTPEEYQEMLGQVQLSEQDTRALFNLMDVNRDGKLTTTEFEHGVRLFAPSTALEDLRLACITKYGGIPEAFASLRADQREAPLEYHQLKKILEDIRIWDESTGDLRLIMDIVECNRDGGTTVGELMAALQAGQSGTQVRLPPDQRDAKVRQQVKWQMAPFRRCASELRAHVREKLNGNELEKMWNP
;
A
#
# COMPACT_ATOMS: atom_id res chain seq x y z
N MET A 1 -14.37 20.94 1.54
CA MET A 1 -13.94 19.70 2.21
C MET A 1 -12.88 20.09 3.23
N ARG A 2 -13.11 19.83 4.52
CA ARG A 2 -12.06 20.03 5.53
C ARG A 2 -11.15 18.81 5.46
N VAL A 3 -9.86 19.02 5.34
CA VAL A 3 -8.87 17.92 5.35
C VAL A 3 -8.56 17.63 6.80
N THR A 4 -8.79 16.39 7.25
CA THR A 4 -8.43 15.95 8.59
C THR A 4 -7.00 15.41 8.61
N LEU A 5 -6.44 15.20 9.81
CA LEU A 5 -5.09 14.64 9.95
C LEU A 5 -5.04 13.20 9.45
N GLU A 6 -6.11 12.44 9.68
CA GLU A 6 -6.29 11.06 9.25
C GLU A 6 -6.33 10.96 7.73
N MET A 7 -7.05 11.87 7.06
CA MET A 7 -7.04 11.93 5.59
C MET A 7 -5.65 12.25 5.02
N LEU A 8 -4.89 13.13 5.70
CA LEU A 8 -3.50 13.41 5.31
C LEU A 8 -2.62 12.19 5.53
N ALA A 9 -2.78 11.46 6.64
CA ALA A 9 -2.04 10.25 6.94
C ALA A 9 -2.34 9.13 5.93
N ALA A 10 -3.61 8.94 5.56
CA ALA A 10 -4.04 8.00 4.52
C ALA A 10 -3.46 8.38 3.15
N ALA A 11 -3.50 9.67 2.79
CA ALA A 11 -2.87 10.18 1.58
C ALA A 11 -1.36 9.93 1.54
N MET A 12 -0.66 10.13 2.67
CA MET A 12 0.77 9.85 2.79
C MET A 12 1.06 8.35 2.69
N SER A 13 0.29 7.51 3.39
CA SER A 13 0.46 6.05 3.39
C SER A 13 0.32 5.42 2.01
N ALA A 14 -0.51 6.02 1.14
CA ALA A 14 -0.62 5.61 -0.25
C ALA A 14 0.65 5.88 -1.08
N ILE A 15 1.40 6.96 -0.76
CA ILE A 15 2.52 7.42 -1.60
C ILE A 15 3.91 7.11 -1.04
N SER A 16 4.01 6.79 0.25
CA SER A 16 5.22 6.44 0.97
C SER A 16 5.39 4.91 1.03
N PRO A 17 6.56 4.40 1.47
CA PRO A 17 6.62 3.05 2.01
C PRO A 17 5.62 2.90 3.17
N SER A 18 5.34 1.66 3.58
CA SER A 18 4.45 1.40 4.73
C SER A 18 4.98 2.11 5.97
N LEU A 19 4.28 3.18 6.39
CA LEU A 19 4.65 3.99 7.56
C LEU A 19 4.67 3.14 8.84
N LEU A 20 3.80 2.13 8.92
CA LEU A 20 3.77 1.17 10.03
C LEU A 20 5.05 0.33 10.08
N LEU A 21 5.52 -0.16 8.94
CA LEU A 21 6.75 -0.96 8.87
C LEU A 21 8.00 -0.09 9.08
N GLU A 22 7.97 1.17 8.64
CA GLU A 22 9.02 2.15 8.93
C GLU A 22 9.18 2.38 10.45
N ASP A 23 8.07 2.72 11.13
CA ASP A 23 8.05 2.91 12.60
C ASP A 23 8.48 1.63 13.34
N LEU A 24 8.07 0.47 12.84
CA LEU A 24 8.44 -0.83 13.38
C LEU A 24 9.94 -1.12 13.22
N ARG A 25 10.50 -0.89 12.03
CA ARG A 25 11.94 -1.04 11.74
C ARG A 25 12.77 -0.21 12.70
N ASP A 26 12.41 1.06 12.90
CA ASP A 26 13.13 1.97 13.80
C ASP A 26 13.14 1.46 15.24
N LYS A 27 12.00 0.97 15.74
CA LYS A 27 11.90 0.35 17.07
C LYS A 27 12.77 -0.91 17.18
N ILE A 28 12.77 -1.74 16.14
CA ILE A 28 13.56 -2.97 16.09
C ILE A 28 15.06 -2.65 16.10
N LEU A 29 15.54 -1.79 15.21
CA LEU A 29 16.96 -1.44 15.10
C LEU A 29 17.46 -0.79 16.39
N LYS A 30 16.66 0.06 17.03
CA LYS A 30 17.00 0.66 18.32
C LYS A 30 17.15 -0.38 19.44
N LYS A 31 16.37 -1.46 19.41
CA LYS A 31 16.36 -2.48 20.48
C LYS A 31 17.38 -3.59 20.25
N PHE A 32 17.53 -4.06 19.01
CA PHE A 32 18.29 -5.27 18.68
C PHE A 32 19.55 -5.02 17.84
N GLY A 33 19.71 -3.80 17.30
CA GLY A 33 20.81 -3.41 16.43
C GLY A 33 20.70 -3.94 14.98
N SER A 34 20.08 -5.10 14.77
CA SER A 34 19.84 -5.68 13.45
C SER A 34 18.50 -6.41 13.37
N LEU A 35 17.96 -6.53 12.16
CA LEU A 35 16.73 -7.29 11.91
C LEU A 35 16.90 -8.78 12.18
N SER A 36 18.06 -9.37 11.82
CA SER A 36 18.36 -10.77 12.06
C SER A 36 18.38 -11.13 13.55
N ASN A 37 18.92 -10.24 14.39
CA ASN A 37 18.93 -10.43 15.85
C ASN A 37 17.52 -10.36 16.43
N CYS A 38 16.68 -9.49 15.85
CA CYS A 38 15.29 -9.38 16.24
C CYS A 38 14.52 -10.65 15.88
N PHE A 39 14.66 -11.14 14.66
CA PHE A 39 14.01 -12.38 14.22
C PHE A 39 14.36 -13.56 15.14
N ALA A 40 15.66 -13.77 15.41
CA ALA A 40 16.12 -14.82 16.32
C ALA A 40 15.63 -14.65 17.78
N ALA A 41 15.21 -13.44 18.18
CA ALA A 41 14.62 -13.20 19.49
C ALA A 41 13.09 -13.35 19.51
N LEU A 42 12.45 -13.27 18.34
CA LEU A 42 11.01 -13.51 18.16
C LEU A 42 10.71 -15.00 18.01
N ASP A 43 11.60 -15.72 17.31
CA ASP A 43 11.54 -17.16 17.06
C ASP A 43 11.85 -17.92 18.36
N MET A 44 10.80 -18.14 19.16
CA MET A 44 10.92 -18.74 20.49
C MET A 44 11.07 -20.25 20.44
N ASP A 45 10.50 -20.89 19.42
CA ASP A 45 10.54 -22.33 19.23
C ASP A 45 11.68 -22.79 18.30
N GLN A 46 12.41 -21.86 17.68
CA GLN A 46 13.52 -22.09 16.76
C GLN A 46 13.05 -22.83 15.49
N GLY A 47 11.83 -22.51 15.04
CA GLY A 47 11.21 -23.07 13.84
C GLY A 47 11.68 -22.44 12.53
N ASP A 48 12.54 -21.41 12.57
CA ASP A 48 12.96 -20.60 11.42
C ASP A 48 11.81 -19.84 10.73
N SER A 49 10.63 -19.79 11.35
CA SER A 49 9.44 -19.08 10.90
C SER A 49 8.66 -18.54 12.10
N LEU A 50 8.05 -17.36 11.99
CA LEU A 50 7.24 -16.77 13.05
C LEU A 50 5.76 -16.97 12.76
N ASP A 51 5.03 -17.60 13.68
CA ASP A 51 3.57 -17.58 13.61
C ASP A 51 3.01 -16.23 14.09
N ILE A 52 1.74 -15.98 13.76
CA ILE A 52 1.09 -14.72 14.10
C ILE A 52 1.07 -14.43 15.60
N GLY A 53 0.84 -15.41 16.46
CA GLY A 53 0.78 -15.11 17.89
C GLY A 53 2.15 -15.05 18.55
N GLU A 54 3.20 -15.69 18.01
CA GLU A 54 4.58 -15.38 18.40
C GLU A 54 4.90 -13.92 18.12
N PHE A 55 4.59 -13.49 16.89
CA PHE A 55 4.76 -12.10 16.47
C PHE A 55 3.96 -11.14 17.37
N ILE A 56 2.65 -11.35 17.54
CA ILE A 56 1.78 -10.47 18.35
C ILE A 56 2.21 -10.47 19.83
N ARG A 57 2.51 -11.63 20.40
CA ARG A 57 2.89 -11.78 21.81
C ARG A 57 4.13 -10.97 22.15
N TYR A 58 5.06 -10.84 21.20
CA TYR A 58 6.21 -9.98 21.37
C TYR A 58 5.92 -8.53 20.99
N ALA A 59 5.32 -8.29 19.82
CA ALA A 59 5.14 -6.98 19.23
C ALA A 59 4.33 -6.02 20.11
N VAL A 60 3.24 -6.50 20.69
CA VAL A 60 2.36 -5.69 21.54
C VAL A 60 3.10 -5.15 22.78
N PRO A 61 3.67 -5.98 23.66
CA PRO A 61 4.37 -5.48 24.85
C PRO A 61 5.72 -4.83 24.52
N ALA A 62 6.49 -5.36 23.56
CA ALA A 62 7.86 -4.91 23.32
C ALA A 62 7.94 -3.62 22.48
N TRP A 63 7.05 -3.49 21.49
CA TRP A 63 7.06 -2.36 20.53
C TRP A 63 5.86 -1.43 20.70
N LYS A 64 5.00 -1.72 21.69
CA LYS A 64 3.82 -0.93 22.05
C LYS A 64 2.85 -0.79 20.88
N LEU A 65 2.73 -1.83 20.06
CA LEU A 65 1.71 -1.91 19.02
C LEU A 65 0.39 -2.33 19.63
N THR A 66 -0.72 -1.91 19.04
CA THR A 66 -2.02 -2.55 19.30
C THR A 66 -2.03 -3.95 18.67
N THR A 67 -2.95 -4.81 19.11
CA THR A 67 -3.15 -6.12 18.46
C THR A 67 -3.52 -5.97 16.99
N HIS A 68 -4.27 -4.91 16.65
CA HIS A 68 -4.62 -4.59 15.28
C HIS A 68 -3.40 -4.18 14.44
N GLU A 69 -2.59 -3.24 14.95
CA GLU A 69 -1.33 -2.82 14.29
C GLU A 69 -0.38 -4.01 14.11
N ALA A 70 -0.26 -4.89 15.10
CA ALA A 70 0.59 -6.08 15.00
C ALA A 70 0.07 -7.08 13.95
N GLY A 71 -1.24 -7.34 13.90
CA GLY A 71 -1.83 -8.22 12.88
C GLY A 71 -1.70 -7.64 11.47
N LYS A 72 -1.82 -6.32 11.33
CA LYS A 72 -1.58 -5.61 10.07
C LYS A 72 -0.12 -5.66 9.66
N ALA A 73 0.82 -5.40 10.57
CA ALA A 73 2.25 -5.53 10.29
C ALA A 73 2.60 -6.97 9.88
N PHE A 74 2.01 -7.97 10.53
CA PHE A 74 2.19 -9.38 10.19
C PHE A 74 1.78 -9.64 8.72
N ARG A 75 0.56 -9.25 8.32
CA ARG A 75 0.08 -9.41 6.93
C ARG A 75 0.92 -8.67 5.90
N LEU A 76 1.47 -7.51 6.27
CA LEU A 76 2.36 -6.77 5.37
C LEU A 76 3.75 -7.42 5.25
N ILE A 77 4.13 -8.28 6.19
CA ILE A 77 5.42 -8.97 6.15
C ILE A 77 5.28 -10.35 5.50
N ASP A 78 4.19 -11.07 5.76
CA ASP A 78 3.85 -12.37 5.17
C ASP A 78 3.52 -12.19 3.67
N VAL A 79 4.53 -12.38 2.83
CA VAL A 79 4.48 -12.06 1.38
C VAL A 79 3.77 -13.17 0.62
N ASP A 80 3.96 -14.42 1.03
CA ASP A 80 3.37 -15.57 0.35
C ASP A 80 1.99 -15.96 0.91
N GLY A 81 1.53 -15.31 1.98
CA GLY A 81 0.25 -15.57 2.62
C GLY A 81 0.21 -16.92 3.34
N SER A 82 1.37 -17.48 3.69
CA SER A 82 1.49 -18.78 4.37
C SER A 82 1.05 -18.74 5.84
N LEU A 83 0.73 -17.55 6.36
CA LEU A 83 0.41 -17.28 7.76
C LEU A 83 1.60 -17.52 8.69
N GLN A 84 2.80 -17.53 8.12
CA GLN A 84 4.07 -17.67 8.79
C GLN A 84 5.03 -16.67 8.16
N ILE A 85 5.85 -16.02 8.98
CA ILE A 85 6.86 -15.10 8.49
C ILE A 85 8.20 -15.80 8.52
N SER A 86 8.76 -16.08 7.35
CA SER A 86 10.16 -16.48 7.22
C SER A 86 11.10 -15.33 7.58
N LYS A 87 12.36 -15.69 7.89
CA LYS A 87 13.39 -14.70 8.18
C LYS A 87 13.62 -13.74 7.02
N ASP A 88 13.57 -14.24 5.79
CA ASP A 88 13.82 -13.45 4.61
C ASP A 88 12.67 -12.49 4.32
N GLU A 89 11.42 -12.92 4.49
CA GLU A 89 10.25 -12.03 4.42
C GLU A 89 10.35 -10.89 5.45
N PHE A 90 10.68 -11.24 6.70
CA PHE A 90 10.84 -10.26 7.77
C PHE A 90 11.90 -9.20 7.44
N VAL A 91 13.06 -9.64 6.96
CA VAL A 91 14.16 -8.75 6.62
C VAL A 91 13.83 -7.90 5.38
N THR A 92 13.25 -8.51 4.36
CA THR A 92 12.95 -7.87 3.09
C THR A 92 11.83 -6.85 3.23
N ALA A 93 10.69 -7.20 3.86
CA ALA A 93 9.57 -6.29 4.08
C ALA A 93 9.98 -5.05 4.89
N LEU A 94 10.77 -5.23 5.95
CA LEU A 94 11.27 -4.10 6.76
C LEU A 94 12.37 -3.31 6.04
N THR A 95 13.06 -3.87 5.06
CA THR A 95 14.05 -3.14 4.26
C THR A 95 13.40 -2.36 3.12
N LEU A 96 12.33 -2.90 2.53
CA LEU A 96 11.45 -2.22 1.59
C LEU A 96 10.81 -0.95 2.17
N SER A 97 10.58 -0.94 3.50
CA SER A 97 10.02 0.21 4.21
C SER A 97 11.05 1.29 4.56
N GLU A 98 12.33 1.14 4.20
CA GLU A 98 13.35 2.14 4.52
C GLU A 98 13.16 3.45 3.73
N PRO A 99 13.19 4.61 4.39
CA PRO A 99 13.17 5.90 3.71
C PRO A 99 14.51 6.13 2.99
N ASN A 100 14.52 5.97 1.67
CA ASN A 100 15.71 6.13 0.85
C ASN A 100 15.37 6.89 -0.45
N LEU A 101 16.02 8.05 -0.66
CA LEU A 101 15.77 8.92 -1.82
C LEU A 101 15.99 8.24 -3.17
N TYR A 102 16.94 7.30 -3.25
CA TYR A 102 17.16 6.52 -4.46
C TYR A 102 15.98 5.58 -4.72
N LEU A 103 15.53 4.89 -3.67
CA LEU A 103 14.34 4.03 -3.74
C LEU A 103 13.07 4.84 -4.02
N ASP A 104 12.94 6.06 -3.52
CA ASP A 104 11.81 6.95 -3.82
C ASP A 104 11.70 7.25 -5.32
N GLU A 105 12.83 7.45 -5.99
CA GLU A 105 12.86 7.67 -7.43
C GLU A 105 12.41 6.41 -8.19
N ILE A 106 12.90 5.24 -7.81
CA ILE A 106 12.48 3.96 -8.40
C ILE A 106 10.99 3.73 -8.14
N ARG A 107 10.50 3.95 -6.91
CA ARG A 107 9.09 3.84 -6.53
C ARG A 107 8.20 4.72 -7.40
N ARG A 108 8.64 5.95 -7.67
CA ARG A 108 7.94 6.84 -8.60
C ARG A 108 7.89 6.27 -10.02
N LYS A 109 8.99 5.69 -10.53
CA LYS A 109 9.05 5.05 -11.86
C LYS A 109 8.13 3.83 -11.93
N VAL A 110 8.15 2.98 -10.90
CA VAL A 110 7.30 1.78 -10.76
C VAL A 110 5.83 2.17 -10.80
N ARG A 111 5.39 3.12 -9.97
CA ARG A 111 3.99 3.61 -9.94
C ARG A 111 3.51 4.09 -11.31
N GLN A 112 4.33 4.89 -11.99
CA GLN A 112 3.99 5.45 -13.29
C GLN A 112 3.82 4.38 -14.39
N ARG A 113 4.44 3.22 -14.22
CA ARG A 113 4.53 2.16 -15.25
C ARG A 113 3.87 0.86 -14.82
N PHE A 114 3.25 0.82 -13.63
CA PHE A 114 2.77 -0.41 -13.01
C PHE A 114 1.83 -1.20 -13.92
N ARG A 115 0.87 -0.52 -14.57
CA ARG A 115 -0.04 -1.16 -15.52
C ARG A 115 0.68 -1.81 -16.70
N SER A 116 1.66 -1.11 -17.28
CA SER A 116 2.46 -1.66 -18.38
C SER A 116 3.33 -2.84 -17.93
N MET A 117 3.89 -2.77 -16.71
CA MET A 117 4.65 -3.89 -16.14
C MET A 117 3.76 -5.11 -15.90
N ARG A 118 2.56 -4.90 -15.31
CA ARG A 118 1.59 -5.97 -15.07
C ARG A 118 1.13 -6.62 -16.38
N GLY A 119 0.86 -5.81 -17.42
CA GLY A 119 0.50 -6.33 -18.74
C GLY A 119 1.57 -7.21 -19.37
N LEU A 120 2.85 -6.79 -19.29
CA LEU A 120 3.96 -7.60 -19.78
C LEU A 120 4.13 -8.92 -19.01
N LEU A 121 3.89 -8.90 -17.69
CA LEU A 121 3.98 -10.10 -16.86
C LEU A 121 2.83 -11.08 -17.10
N SER A 122 1.63 -10.59 -17.41
CA SER A 122 0.51 -11.45 -17.79
C SER A 122 0.67 -12.04 -19.20
N GLU A 123 1.10 -11.24 -20.17
CA GLU A 123 1.25 -11.69 -21.56
C GLU A 123 2.31 -12.79 -21.71
N GLY A 124 3.38 -12.76 -20.90
CA GLY A 124 4.43 -13.77 -20.93
C GLY A 124 4.06 -15.13 -20.32
N ASN A 125 2.84 -15.31 -19.80
CA ASN A 125 2.34 -16.58 -19.27
C ASN A 125 1.34 -17.28 -20.22
N ASP A 126 0.86 -16.61 -21.27
CA ASP A 126 -0.27 -17.06 -22.11
C ASP A 126 0.15 -17.73 -23.44
N ASP A 127 1.34 -18.32 -23.54
CA ASP A 127 1.86 -18.97 -24.77
C ASP A 127 1.12 -20.30 -25.16
N GLU A 128 -0.07 -20.59 -24.61
CA GLU A 128 -0.89 -21.76 -24.99
C GLU A 128 -2.42 -21.48 -25.00
N ILE A 129 -2.86 -20.29 -25.46
CA ILE A 129 -4.30 -20.03 -25.70
C ILE A 129 -4.67 -20.38 -27.15
N ASP A 130 -5.45 -21.46 -27.32
CA ASP A 130 -6.07 -21.89 -28.58
C ASP A 130 -6.81 -20.72 -29.26
N ALA A 131 -6.42 -20.41 -30.50
CA ALA A 131 -6.83 -19.22 -31.24
C ALA A 131 -8.30 -19.20 -31.74
N ASP A 132 -9.22 -19.98 -31.15
CA ASP A 132 -10.56 -20.22 -31.71
C ASP A 132 -11.75 -19.65 -30.92
N GLU A 133 -11.56 -18.91 -29.82
CA GLU A 133 -12.69 -18.28 -29.08
C GLU A 133 -12.74 -16.75 -29.25
N VAL A 134 -13.31 -16.32 -30.38
CA VAL A 134 -13.66 -14.92 -30.64
C VAL A 134 -14.86 -14.54 -29.77
N LEU A 135 -14.59 -13.89 -28.64
CA LEU A 135 -15.63 -13.29 -27.79
C LEU A 135 -16.05 -11.92 -28.37
N ASP A 136 -17.23 -11.90 -28.99
CA ASP A 136 -17.93 -10.67 -29.40
C ASP A 136 -18.35 -9.86 -28.15
N PHE A 137 -17.54 -8.87 -27.77
CA PHE A 137 -17.93 -7.88 -26.78
C PHE A 137 -18.90 -6.85 -27.40
N GLU A 138 -20.20 -7.02 -27.13
CA GLU A 138 -21.18 -5.96 -27.36
C GLU A 138 -20.85 -4.73 -26.47
N PRO A 139 -20.81 -3.51 -27.03
CA PRO A 139 -20.61 -2.32 -26.23
C PRO A 139 -21.80 -2.12 -25.27
N PRO A 140 -21.55 -1.74 -24.00
CA PRO A 140 -22.63 -1.52 -23.06
C PRO A 140 -23.57 -0.41 -23.54
N PRO A 141 -24.89 -0.55 -23.34
CA PRO A 141 -25.84 0.47 -23.76
C PRO A 141 -25.54 1.78 -23.03
N ALA A 142 -25.62 2.90 -23.78
CA ALA A 142 -25.44 4.23 -23.27
C ALA A 142 -26.38 4.46 -22.06
N VAL A 143 -25.78 4.61 -20.88
CA VAL A 143 -26.52 4.90 -19.65
C VAL A 143 -27.00 6.35 -19.75
N GLU A 144 -28.27 6.53 -20.12
CA GLU A 144 -28.96 7.81 -19.96
C GLU A 144 -29.07 8.11 -18.46
N ILE A 145 -28.26 9.07 -18.00
CA ILE A 145 -28.33 9.60 -16.64
C ILE A 145 -29.62 10.41 -16.52
N ALA A 146 -30.69 9.76 -16.04
CA ALA A 146 -31.96 10.41 -15.80
C ALA A 146 -31.85 11.49 -14.70
N PRO A 147 -32.55 12.63 -14.84
CA PRO A 147 -32.52 13.68 -13.83
C PRO A 147 -33.18 13.20 -12.53
N SER A 148 -32.43 13.36 -11.44
CA SER A 148 -32.81 13.05 -10.06
C SER A 148 -34.19 13.63 -9.70
N ARG A 149 -35.20 12.77 -9.57
CA ARG A 149 -36.51 13.14 -9.01
C ARG A 149 -36.44 13.07 -7.48
N ARG A 150 -36.63 14.23 -6.85
CA ARG A 150 -36.96 14.34 -5.42
C ARG A 150 -38.37 13.81 -5.15
N GLY A 151 -38.48 12.80 -4.30
CA GLY A 151 -39.69 12.38 -3.57
C GLY A 151 -39.22 11.39 -2.49
N SER A 152 -39.19 11.74 -1.21
CA SER A 152 -40.29 11.87 -0.24
C SER A 152 -41.15 10.62 -0.11
N LEU A 153 -41.25 10.15 1.14
CA LEU A 153 -42.06 9.07 1.72
C LEU A 153 -41.50 7.64 1.64
N TYR A 154 -40.99 7.16 2.78
CA TYR A 154 -41.37 5.83 3.28
C TYR A 154 -41.66 5.88 4.78
N GLN A 155 -42.90 5.53 5.11
CA GLN A 155 -43.38 5.21 6.44
C GLN A 155 -42.89 3.81 6.85
N ARG A 156 -42.55 3.71 8.14
CA ARG A 156 -42.25 2.47 8.88
C ARG A 156 -43.27 1.37 8.62
N HIS A 157 -42.81 0.18 8.27
CA HIS A 157 -43.44 -1.08 8.68
C HIS A 157 -42.37 -1.96 9.33
N SER A 158 -42.58 -2.25 10.62
CA SER A 158 -41.84 -3.25 11.37
C SER A 158 -42.33 -4.63 10.96
N VAL A 159 -41.46 -5.43 10.36
CA VAL A 159 -41.65 -6.88 10.22
C VAL A 159 -40.52 -7.53 11.01
N VAL A 160 -40.91 -8.25 12.06
CA VAL A 160 -40.03 -9.15 12.82
C VAL A 160 -39.76 -10.33 11.90
N VAL A 161 -38.54 -10.43 11.37
CA VAL A 161 -38.05 -11.61 10.64
C VAL A 161 -37.19 -12.41 11.60
N ALA A 162 -37.51 -13.69 11.73
CA ALA A 162 -36.81 -14.66 12.54
C ALA A 162 -35.35 -14.81 12.10
N GLN A 163 -34.44 -14.88 13.08
CA GLN A 163 -33.05 -15.26 12.89
C GLN A 163 -32.99 -16.69 12.35
N GLU A 164 -32.58 -16.86 11.09
CA GLU A 164 -31.97 -18.09 10.62
C GLU A 164 -30.46 -17.99 10.89
N SER A 165 -29.94 -18.92 11.69
CA SER A 165 -28.50 -19.06 11.95
C SER A 165 -27.75 -19.42 10.66
N PRO A 166 -26.61 -18.77 10.36
CA PRO A 166 -25.81 -19.17 9.21
C PRO A 166 -25.18 -20.54 9.45
N ARG A 167 -25.27 -21.40 8.43
CA ARG A 167 -24.55 -22.68 8.36
C ARG A 167 -23.05 -22.39 8.44
N SER A 168 -22.36 -22.97 9.41
CA SER A 168 -20.90 -22.87 9.53
C SER A 168 -20.24 -23.73 8.46
N ASP A 169 -19.60 -23.09 7.48
CA ASP A 169 -18.65 -23.77 6.61
C ASP A 169 -17.48 -24.32 7.44
N GLY A 170 -17.03 -25.52 7.07
CA GLY A 170 -16.18 -26.40 7.88
C GLY A 170 -14.78 -25.84 8.12
N MET A 171 -14.56 -25.33 9.33
CA MET A 171 -13.24 -24.94 9.84
C MET A 171 -12.39 -26.18 10.14
N THR A 172 -11.13 -26.19 9.74
CA THR A 172 -10.23 -27.32 9.99
C THR A 172 -9.87 -27.44 11.47
N ALA A 173 -9.48 -28.65 11.92
CA ALA A 173 -9.08 -28.87 13.31
C ALA A 173 -7.81 -28.09 13.71
N GLU A 174 -7.01 -27.66 12.73
CA GLU A 174 -5.82 -26.85 12.93
C GLU A 174 -6.17 -25.37 13.07
N GLU A 175 -7.02 -24.83 12.19
CA GLU A 175 -7.57 -23.48 12.31
C GLU A 175 -8.28 -23.29 13.66
N SER A 176 -9.06 -24.29 14.09
CA SER A 176 -9.77 -24.22 15.37
C SER A 176 -8.82 -24.19 16.58
N ARG A 177 -7.68 -24.92 16.49
CA ARG A 177 -6.62 -24.85 17.50
C ARG A 177 -5.92 -23.50 17.50
N ARG A 178 -5.60 -22.97 16.31
CA ARG A 178 -5.00 -21.63 16.15
C ARG A 178 -5.93 -20.56 16.69
N ALA A 179 -7.24 -20.61 16.42
CA ALA A 179 -8.20 -19.64 16.92
C ALA A 179 -8.34 -19.67 18.44
N SER A 180 -8.42 -20.87 19.02
CA SER A 180 -8.43 -21.03 20.47
C SER A 180 -7.13 -20.53 21.10
N TRP A 181 -6.00 -20.72 20.42
CA TRP A 181 -4.70 -20.28 20.91
C TRP A 181 -4.54 -18.75 20.81
N VAL A 182 -4.94 -18.14 19.68
CA VAL A 182 -4.99 -16.68 19.49
C VAL A 182 -5.90 -16.05 20.55
N ALA A 183 -7.10 -16.57 20.78
CA ALA A 183 -8.02 -16.08 21.80
C ALA A 183 -7.38 -16.10 23.21
N LYS A 184 -6.69 -17.20 23.54
CA LYS A 184 -6.04 -17.38 24.84
C LYS A 184 -4.90 -16.39 25.08
N HIS A 185 -4.16 -16.01 24.05
CA HIS A 185 -2.93 -15.21 24.20
C HIS A 185 -3.11 -13.73 23.86
N THR A 186 -4.10 -13.38 23.05
CA THR A 186 -4.44 -11.99 22.73
C THR A 186 -5.44 -11.38 23.72
N GLY A 187 -6.11 -12.19 24.54
CA GLY A 187 -7.23 -11.75 25.37
C GLY A 187 -8.49 -11.41 24.56
N LEU A 188 -8.47 -11.66 23.25
CA LEU A 188 -9.65 -11.56 22.40
C LEU A 188 -10.59 -12.74 22.66
N GLY A 189 -11.90 -12.49 22.60
CA GLY A 189 -12.90 -13.56 22.63
C GLY A 189 -12.67 -14.55 21.49
N SER A 190 -13.08 -15.82 21.65
CA SER A 190 -12.91 -16.85 20.62
C SER A 190 -13.52 -16.45 19.28
N GLU A 191 -14.62 -15.71 19.28
CA GLU A 191 -15.27 -15.18 18.08
C GLU A 191 -14.37 -14.17 17.33
N LYS A 192 -13.82 -13.17 18.03
CA LYS A 192 -12.90 -12.19 17.43
C LYS A 192 -11.58 -12.79 16.94
N ALA A 193 -11.09 -13.82 17.63
CA ALA A 193 -9.90 -14.55 17.19
C ALA A 193 -10.17 -15.39 15.94
N GLN A 194 -11.38 -15.94 15.81
CA GLN A 194 -11.82 -16.63 14.59
C GLN A 194 -11.98 -15.65 13.44
N ASP A 195 -12.58 -14.47 13.67
CA ASP A 195 -12.70 -13.42 12.66
C ASP A 195 -11.32 -12.95 12.20
N LEU A 196 -10.37 -12.75 13.13
CA LEU A 196 -8.98 -12.44 12.78
C LEU A 196 -8.34 -13.52 11.91
N LEU A 197 -8.50 -14.81 12.22
CA LEU A 197 -7.94 -15.89 11.42
C LEU A 197 -8.60 -16.03 10.06
N LYS A 198 -9.92 -15.88 9.97
CA LYS A 198 -10.62 -15.86 8.69
C LYS A 198 -10.22 -14.65 7.85
N ASP A 199 -9.96 -13.51 8.48
CA ASP A 199 -9.46 -12.30 7.81
C ASP A 199 -7.98 -12.42 7.39
N LEU A 200 -7.22 -13.33 8.00
CA LEU A 200 -5.81 -13.59 7.68
C LEU A 200 -5.67 -14.62 6.58
N VAL A 201 -6.48 -15.68 6.61
CA VAL A 201 -6.57 -16.68 5.56
C VAL A 201 -7.33 -16.05 4.39
N GLY A 202 -6.63 -15.29 3.55
CA GLY A 202 -7.18 -14.83 2.27
C GLY A 202 -7.69 -16.01 1.43
N PRO A 203 -8.47 -15.76 0.36
CA PRO A 203 -8.85 -16.83 -0.56
C PRO A 203 -7.55 -17.51 -1.02
N GLY A 204 -7.38 -18.79 -0.65
CA GLY A 204 -6.13 -19.51 -0.87
C GLY A 204 -5.74 -19.39 -2.34
N SER A 205 -4.58 -18.77 -2.60
CA SER A 205 -4.06 -18.73 -3.95
C SER A 205 -3.66 -20.16 -4.31
N ASP A 206 -4.36 -20.75 -5.28
CA ASP A 206 -3.89 -21.97 -5.91
C ASP A 206 -2.53 -21.64 -6.51
N LYS A 207 -1.47 -22.20 -5.92
CA LYS A 207 -0.08 -21.99 -6.34
C LYS A 207 0.08 -22.56 -7.76
N SER A 208 -0.06 -21.72 -8.77
CA SER A 208 0.47 -22.05 -10.09
C SER A 208 1.99 -22.20 -9.94
N GLU A 209 2.56 -23.28 -10.47
CA GLU A 209 4.01 -23.46 -10.60
C GLU A 209 4.56 -22.41 -11.58
N ASP A 210 4.76 -21.17 -11.11
CA ASP A 210 5.53 -20.15 -11.83
C ASP A 210 7.01 -20.43 -11.55
N ASP A 211 7.74 -20.87 -12.58
CA ASP A 211 9.16 -21.27 -12.49
C ASP A 211 10.12 -20.11 -12.16
N GLY A 212 9.60 -18.89 -12.05
CA GLY A 212 10.34 -17.66 -11.74
C GLY A 212 11.26 -17.21 -12.86
N ARG A 213 11.46 -15.91 -13.00
CA ARG A 213 12.30 -15.32 -14.07
C ARG A 213 13.61 -14.78 -13.51
N THR A 214 14.68 -14.86 -14.29
CA THR A 214 16.01 -14.35 -13.90
C THR A 214 16.08 -12.82 -14.01
N PRO A 215 17.12 -12.17 -13.44
CA PRO A 215 17.32 -10.73 -13.57
C PRO A 215 17.43 -10.26 -15.03
N GLU A 216 18.01 -11.08 -15.91
CA GLU A 216 18.18 -10.77 -17.33
C GLU A 216 16.84 -10.77 -18.07
N GLU A 217 15.98 -11.74 -17.80
CA GLU A 217 14.62 -11.83 -18.36
C GLU A 217 13.77 -10.64 -17.89
N TYR A 218 13.81 -10.33 -16.59
CA TYR A 218 13.16 -9.12 -16.07
C TYR A 218 13.73 -7.85 -16.69
N GLN A 219 15.03 -7.79 -16.97
CA GLN A 219 15.63 -6.63 -17.61
C GLN A 219 15.16 -6.43 -19.05
N GLU A 220 14.98 -7.50 -19.81
CA GLU A 220 14.42 -7.45 -21.15
C GLU A 220 12.97 -6.94 -21.12
N MET A 221 12.14 -7.46 -20.22
CA MET A 221 10.75 -7.06 -20.06
C MET A 221 10.62 -5.60 -19.58
N LEU A 222 11.28 -5.26 -18.47
CA LEU A 222 11.18 -3.95 -17.84
C LEU A 222 11.91 -2.85 -18.64
N GLY A 223 12.86 -3.23 -19.50
CA GLY A 223 13.45 -2.34 -20.49
C GLY A 223 12.40 -1.72 -21.43
N GLN A 224 11.35 -2.46 -21.79
CA GLN A 224 10.27 -1.98 -22.66
C GLN A 224 9.45 -0.86 -22.01
N VAL A 225 9.32 -0.88 -20.69
CA VAL A 225 8.67 0.20 -19.94
C VAL A 225 9.61 1.33 -19.54
N GLN A 226 10.87 1.35 -20.00
CA GLN A 226 11.88 2.37 -19.68
C GLN A 226 12.31 2.38 -18.20
N LEU A 227 12.41 1.20 -17.57
CA LEU A 227 13.23 1.03 -16.37
C LEU A 227 14.68 0.76 -16.78
N SER A 228 15.63 1.42 -16.11
CA SER A 228 17.05 1.20 -16.42
C SER A 228 17.53 -0.12 -15.84
N GLU A 229 18.60 -0.69 -16.40
CA GLU A 229 19.23 -1.91 -15.86
C GLU A 229 19.57 -1.80 -14.38
N GLN A 230 20.04 -0.64 -13.96
CA GLN A 230 20.34 -0.38 -12.56
C GLN A 230 19.07 -0.39 -11.70
N ASP A 231 17.98 0.24 -12.16
CA ASP A 231 16.70 0.24 -11.42
C ASP A 231 16.10 -1.17 -11.35
N THR A 232 16.13 -1.93 -12.45
CA THR A 232 15.63 -3.31 -12.51
C THR A 232 16.41 -4.22 -11.59
N ARG A 233 17.75 -4.17 -11.62
CA ARG A 233 18.59 -4.96 -10.71
C ARG A 233 18.35 -4.56 -9.26
N ALA A 234 18.16 -3.27 -8.98
CA ALA A 234 17.83 -2.80 -7.64
C ALA A 234 16.47 -3.33 -7.17
N LEU A 235 15.43 -3.33 -8.03
CA LEU A 235 14.13 -3.90 -7.71
C LEU A 235 14.21 -5.41 -7.52
N PHE A 236 14.87 -6.12 -8.41
CA PHE A 236 15.04 -7.58 -8.35
C PHE A 236 15.66 -7.99 -7.02
N ASN A 237 16.83 -7.43 -6.68
CA ASN A 237 17.51 -7.73 -5.41
C ASN A 237 16.68 -7.41 -4.16
N LEU A 238 15.66 -6.56 -4.31
CA LEU A 238 14.77 -6.15 -3.24
C LEU A 238 13.51 -7.02 -3.14
N MET A 239 13.14 -7.71 -4.21
CA MET A 239 11.92 -8.53 -4.31
C MET A 239 12.21 -10.02 -4.30
N ASP A 240 13.43 -10.43 -4.66
CA ASP A 240 13.94 -11.80 -4.54
C ASP A 240 14.14 -12.12 -3.05
N VAL A 241 13.02 -12.47 -2.39
CA VAL A 241 12.95 -12.68 -0.94
C VAL A 241 13.80 -13.89 -0.56
N ASN A 242 13.59 -15.02 -1.23
CA ASN A 242 14.27 -16.28 -0.91
C ASN A 242 15.73 -16.34 -1.40
N ARG A 243 16.16 -15.36 -2.22
CA ARG A 243 17.51 -15.24 -2.81
C ARG A 243 17.90 -16.42 -3.67
N ASP A 244 16.93 -17.02 -4.35
CA ASP A 244 17.19 -18.11 -5.29
C ASP A 244 17.69 -17.60 -6.66
N GLY A 245 17.72 -16.27 -6.84
CA GLY A 245 18.17 -15.63 -8.08
C GLY A 245 17.11 -15.63 -9.17
N LYS A 246 15.87 -15.98 -8.83
CA LYS A 246 14.68 -15.88 -9.66
C LYS A 246 13.63 -15.05 -8.94
N LEU A 247 12.67 -14.57 -9.69
CA LEU A 247 11.54 -13.84 -9.13
C LEU A 247 10.26 -14.34 -9.79
N THR A 248 9.37 -14.86 -8.97
CA THR A 248 8.03 -15.26 -9.39
C THR A 248 7.14 -14.02 -9.59
N THR A 249 6.07 -14.17 -10.35
CA THR A 249 5.07 -13.11 -10.54
C THR A 249 4.44 -12.70 -9.22
N THR A 250 4.22 -13.66 -8.31
CA THR A 250 3.69 -13.42 -6.97
C THR A 250 4.64 -12.63 -6.09
N GLU A 251 5.94 -12.96 -6.09
CA GLU A 251 6.97 -12.19 -5.37
C GLU A 251 7.14 -10.78 -5.95
N PHE A 252 7.12 -10.64 -7.28
CA PHE A 252 7.19 -9.32 -7.91
C PHE A 252 5.97 -8.47 -7.55
N GLU A 253 4.75 -9.01 -7.66
CA GLU A 253 3.54 -8.26 -7.31
C GLU A 253 3.53 -7.83 -5.85
N HIS A 254 3.86 -8.74 -4.92
CA HIS A 254 3.94 -8.42 -3.49
C HIS A 254 5.06 -7.43 -3.18
N GLY A 255 6.25 -7.67 -3.72
CA GLY A 255 7.38 -6.77 -3.63
C GLY A 255 7.01 -5.36 -4.10
N VAL A 256 6.32 -5.23 -5.24
CA VAL A 256 5.81 -3.96 -5.74
C VAL A 256 4.73 -3.37 -4.85
N ARG A 257 3.84 -4.17 -4.24
CA ARG A 257 2.81 -3.67 -3.31
C ARG A 257 3.42 -3.07 -2.04
N LEU A 258 4.41 -3.71 -1.45
CA LEU A 258 5.15 -3.17 -0.29
C LEU A 258 6.03 -1.99 -0.68
N PHE A 259 6.70 -2.11 -1.84
CA PHE A 259 7.56 -1.07 -2.36
C PHE A 259 6.77 0.15 -2.78
N ALA A 260 5.60 0.03 -3.39
CA ALA A 260 4.87 1.13 -4.01
C ALA A 260 3.35 1.05 -3.74
N PRO A 261 2.89 1.16 -2.48
CA PRO A 261 1.52 0.83 -2.05
C PRO A 261 0.38 1.37 -2.92
N SER A 262 0.50 2.59 -3.45
CA SER A 262 -0.48 3.15 -4.40
C SER A 262 -0.81 2.28 -5.61
N THR A 263 0.05 1.33 -6.01
CA THR A 263 -0.26 0.40 -7.11
C THR A 263 -1.49 -0.46 -6.80
N ALA A 264 -1.71 -0.82 -5.53
CA ALA A 264 -2.91 -1.53 -5.09
C ALA A 264 -4.18 -0.67 -5.20
N LEU A 265 -4.05 0.66 -5.17
CA LEU A 265 -5.17 1.60 -5.29
C LEU A 265 -5.56 1.87 -6.76
N GLU A 266 -4.72 1.49 -7.71
CA GLU A 266 -4.78 1.99 -9.09
C GLU A 266 -5.99 1.47 -9.87
N ASP A 267 -6.42 0.22 -9.63
CA ASP A 267 -7.59 -0.37 -10.29
C ASP A 267 -8.89 0.23 -9.77
N LEU A 268 -9.04 0.34 -8.44
CA LEU A 268 -10.16 1.05 -7.81
C LEU A 268 -10.22 2.52 -8.25
N ARG A 269 -9.07 3.19 -8.35
CA ARG A 269 -8.98 4.57 -8.83
C ARG A 269 -9.49 4.70 -10.27
N LEU A 270 -9.08 3.80 -11.17
CA LEU A 270 -9.59 3.81 -12.53
C LEU A 270 -11.07 3.47 -12.61
N ALA A 271 -11.57 2.54 -11.80
CA ALA A 271 -13.00 2.25 -11.73
C ALA A 271 -13.81 3.52 -11.39
N CYS A 272 -13.32 4.34 -10.45
CA CYS A 272 -13.94 5.63 -10.13
C CYS A 272 -13.94 6.59 -11.32
N ILE A 273 -12.79 6.75 -11.99
CA ILE A 273 -12.63 7.70 -13.10
C ILE A 273 -13.42 7.28 -14.33
N THR A 274 -13.29 6.02 -14.75
CA THR A 274 -13.95 5.47 -15.95
C THR A 274 -15.47 5.58 -15.83
N LYS A 275 -16.00 5.32 -14.63
CA LYS A 275 -17.44 5.25 -14.43
C LYS A 275 -18.11 6.56 -14.04
N TYR A 276 -17.44 7.37 -13.23
CA TYR A 276 -18.02 8.60 -12.66
C TYR A 276 -17.32 9.88 -13.11
N GLY A 277 -16.23 9.78 -13.87
CA GLY A 277 -15.41 10.92 -14.32
C GLY A 277 -14.41 11.41 -13.28
N GLY A 278 -14.47 10.92 -12.04
CA GLY A 278 -13.56 11.30 -10.97
C GLY A 278 -13.87 10.62 -9.63
N ILE A 279 -12.89 10.69 -8.72
CA ILE A 279 -13.00 10.09 -7.38
C ILE A 279 -14.08 10.79 -6.53
N PRO A 280 -14.14 12.14 -6.45
CA PRO A 280 -15.22 12.81 -5.70
C PRO A 280 -16.63 12.46 -6.19
N GLU A 281 -16.78 12.31 -7.50
CA GLU A 281 -18.04 12.02 -8.17
C GLU A 281 -18.52 10.59 -7.84
N ALA A 282 -17.60 9.62 -7.77
CA ALA A 282 -17.92 8.23 -7.42
C ALA A 282 -18.60 8.11 -6.05
N PHE A 283 -18.19 8.93 -5.08
CA PHE A 283 -18.73 8.91 -3.72
C PHE A 283 -19.76 10.01 -3.45
N ALA A 284 -20.18 10.77 -4.47
CA ALA A 284 -21.06 11.93 -4.31
C ALA A 284 -22.46 11.57 -3.76
N SER A 285 -22.94 10.36 -4.01
CA SER A 285 -24.23 9.85 -3.53
C SER A 285 -24.24 9.52 -2.03
N LEU A 286 -23.07 9.29 -1.42
CA LEU A 286 -22.97 8.96 0.00
C LEU A 286 -23.23 10.19 0.87
N ARG A 287 -23.99 9.99 1.95
CA ARG A 287 -24.25 11.03 2.95
C ARG A 287 -22.99 11.32 3.78
N ALA A 288 -22.92 12.50 4.39
CA ALA A 288 -21.75 12.93 5.17
C ALA A 288 -21.43 11.99 6.35
N ASP A 289 -22.47 11.54 7.07
CA ASP A 289 -22.37 10.55 8.15
C ASP A 289 -21.78 9.23 7.66
N GLN A 290 -22.16 8.78 6.46
CA GLN A 290 -21.60 7.56 5.87
C GLN A 290 -20.13 7.71 5.44
N ARG A 291 -19.69 8.93 5.11
CA ARG A 291 -18.30 9.18 4.69
C ARG A 291 -17.32 9.31 5.85
N GLU A 292 -17.81 9.76 7.00
CA GLU A 292 -17.01 10.02 8.20
C GLU A 292 -17.05 8.86 9.21
N ALA A 293 -18.04 7.97 9.11
CA ALA A 293 -18.09 6.78 9.95
C ALA A 293 -16.92 5.83 9.64
N PRO A 294 -16.23 5.28 10.66
CA PRO A 294 -15.24 4.23 10.45
C PRO A 294 -15.95 2.99 9.92
N LEU A 295 -15.42 2.43 8.84
CA LEU A 295 -15.96 1.26 8.15
C LEU A 295 -15.01 0.08 8.33
N GLU A 296 -15.57 -1.05 8.75
CA GLU A 296 -14.91 -2.34 8.70
C GLU A 296 -14.92 -2.91 7.27
N TYR A 297 -14.14 -3.97 7.03
CA TYR A 297 -13.98 -4.59 5.72
C TYR A 297 -15.30 -4.86 4.99
N HIS A 298 -16.23 -5.56 5.64
CA HIS A 298 -17.52 -5.92 5.05
C HIS A 298 -18.39 -4.71 4.70
N GLN A 299 -18.30 -3.64 5.51
CA GLN A 299 -19.08 -2.42 5.31
C GLN A 299 -18.53 -1.62 4.13
N LEU A 300 -17.20 -1.49 4.05
CA LEU A 300 -16.55 -0.82 2.92
C LEU A 300 -16.78 -1.60 1.62
N LYS A 301 -16.57 -2.93 1.63
CA LYS A 301 -16.82 -3.81 0.48
C LYS A 301 -18.22 -3.59 -0.09
N LYS A 302 -19.23 -3.67 0.79
CA LYS A 302 -20.63 -3.44 0.41
C LYS A 302 -20.86 -2.06 -0.20
N ILE A 303 -20.27 -1.00 0.36
CA ILE A 303 -20.40 0.36 -0.19
C ILE A 303 -19.80 0.43 -1.60
N LEU A 304 -18.63 -0.17 -1.83
CA LEU A 304 -17.97 -0.15 -3.14
C LEU A 304 -18.73 -0.99 -4.19
N GLU A 305 -19.33 -2.11 -3.77
CA GLU A 305 -20.23 -2.95 -4.59
C GLU A 305 -21.54 -2.23 -4.92
N ASP A 306 -22.15 -1.55 -3.95
CA ASP A 306 -23.39 -0.76 -4.15
C ASP A 306 -23.15 0.40 -5.14
N ILE A 307 -21.97 1.01 -5.10
CA ILE A 307 -21.52 2.03 -6.08
C ILE A 307 -21.00 1.35 -7.36
N ARG A 308 -20.89 0.02 -7.39
CA ARG A 308 -20.46 -0.78 -8.55
C ARG A 308 -19.12 -0.29 -9.12
N ILE A 309 -18.16 -0.05 -8.23
CA ILE A 309 -16.75 0.25 -8.56
C ILE A 309 -15.82 -0.85 -8.04
N TRP A 310 -16.39 -1.91 -7.49
CA TRP A 310 -15.68 -3.05 -6.93
C TRP A 310 -16.34 -4.35 -7.36
N ASP A 311 -15.49 -5.29 -7.72
CA ASP A 311 -15.73 -6.71 -7.89
C ASP A 311 -14.45 -7.47 -7.48
N GLU A 312 -14.47 -8.80 -7.48
CA GLU A 312 -13.31 -9.63 -7.11
C GLU A 312 -12.11 -9.46 -8.07
N SER A 313 -12.34 -8.98 -9.29
CA SER A 313 -11.29 -8.70 -10.27
C SER A 313 -10.60 -7.35 -10.06
N THR A 314 -11.21 -6.45 -9.28
CA THR A 314 -10.71 -5.09 -9.04
C THR A 314 -9.42 -5.11 -8.21
N GLY A 315 -9.19 -6.15 -7.42
CA GLY A 315 -7.95 -6.35 -6.66
C GLY A 315 -8.21 -6.83 -5.23
N ASP A 316 -7.23 -6.59 -4.35
CA ASP A 316 -7.32 -6.98 -2.95
C ASP A 316 -7.77 -5.81 -2.06
N LEU A 317 -9.06 -5.82 -1.67
CA LEU A 317 -9.62 -4.79 -0.79
C LEU A 317 -8.97 -4.77 0.58
N ARG A 318 -8.51 -5.92 1.08
CA ARG A 318 -7.91 -6.02 2.40
C ARG A 318 -6.58 -5.30 2.42
N LEU A 319 -5.77 -5.53 1.39
CA LEU A 319 -4.53 -4.78 1.19
C LEU A 319 -4.79 -3.28 1.03
N ILE A 320 -5.80 -2.88 0.26
CA ILE A 320 -6.18 -1.46 0.12
C ILE A 320 -6.50 -0.86 1.49
N MET A 321 -7.29 -1.55 2.31
CA MET A 321 -7.57 -1.11 3.68
C MET A 321 -6.31 -1.04 4.53
N ASP A 322 -5.44 -2.05 4.47
CA ASP A 322 -4.17 -2.03 5.20
C ASP A 322 -3.24 -0.88 4.73
N ILE A 323 -3.37 -0.38 3.50
CA ILE A 323 -2.62 0.79 3.04
C ILE A 323 -3.24 2.10 3.53
N VAL A 324 -4.57 2.20 3.46
CA VAL A 324 -5.31 3.44 3.74
C VAL A 324 -5.50 3.68 5.23
N GLU A 325 -5.69 2.61 5.99
CA GLU A 325 -6.05 2.69 7.40
C GLU A 325 -4.89 3.25 8.25
N CYS A 326 -5.13 4.44 8.81
CA CYS A 326 -4.22 5.08 9.76
C CYS A 326 -4.69 4.96 11.22
N ASN A 327 -5.83 4.30 11.48
CA ASN A 327 -6.36 4.15 12.82
C ASN A 327 -5.69 2.97 13.56
N ARG A 328 -5.51 3.13 14.87
CA ARG A 328 -4.93 2.10 15.74
C ARG A 328 -5.91 0.98 16.11
N ASP A 329 -7.19 1.31 16.09
CA ASP A 329 -8.27 0.45 16.59
C ASP A 329 -9.04 -0.29 15.50
N GLY A 330 -8.67 -0.13 14.23
CA GLY A 330 -9.41 -0.71 13.11
C GLY A 330 -10.16 0.32 12.27
N GLY A 331 -10.42 -0.07 11.03
CA GLY A 331 -11.39 0.55 10.14
C GLY A 331 -10.86 1.77 9.39
N THR A 332 -11.54 2.11 8.30
CA THR A 332 -11.21 3.29 7.48
C THR A 332 -12.46 4.06 7.13
N THR A 333 -12.31 5.37 6.90
CA THR A 333 -13.41 6.20 6.42
C THR A 333 -13.37 6.33 4.90
N VAL A 334 -14.52 6.65 4.27
CA VAL A 334 -14.53 6.96 2.83
C VAL A 334 -13.67 8.20 2.55
N GLY A 335 -13.61 9.14 3.49
CA GLY A 335 -12.75 10.33 3.39
C GLY A 335 -11.26 9.99 3.26
N GLU A 336 -10.77 9.05 4.07
CA GLU A 336 -9.40 8.52 4.01
C GLU A 336 -9.14 7.80 2.69
N LEU A 337 -10.04 6.90 2.27
CA LEU A 337 -9.93 6.19 1.00
C LEU A 337 -9.88 7.16 -0.18
N MET A 338 -10.76 8.17 -0.20
CA MET A 338 -10.75 9.21 -1.24
C MET A 338 -9.43 9.98 -1.26
N ALA A 339 -8.90 10.35 -0.08
CA ALA A 339 -7.64 11.06 0.03
C ALA A 339 -6.46 10.20 -0.47
N ALA A 340 -6.44 8.91 -0.13
CA ALA A 340 -5.45 7.94 -0.61
C ALA A 340 -5.53 7.74 -2.12
N LEU A 341 -6.73 7.53 -2.68
CA LEU A 341 -6.95 7.40 -4.13
C LEU A 341 -6.50 8.65 -4.90
N GLN A 342 -6.73 9.84 -4.35
CA GLN A 342 -6.31 11.11 -4.95
C GLN A 342 -4.79 11.29 -4.87
N ALA A 343 -4.17 10.96 -3.73
CA ALA A 343 -2.73 11.08 -3.54
C ALA A 343 -1.94 10.04 -4.36
N GLY A 344 -2.49 8.83 -4.50
CA GLY A 344 -1.94 7.74 -5.29
C GLY A 344 -1.94 7.99 -6.80
N GLN A 345 -2.46 9.12 -7.28
CA GLN A 345 -2.42 9.47 -8.69
C GLN A 345 -0.97 9.51 -9.17
N SER A 346 -0.58 8.52 -9.96
CA SER A 346 0.60 8.55 -10.80
C SER A 346 0.52 9.84 -11.62
N GLY A 347 1.26 10.86 -11.18
CA GLY A 347 1.10 12.23 -11.65
C GLY A 347 0.88 12.23 -13.15
N THR A 348 -0.30 12.69 -13.58
CA THR A 348 -0.70 12.61 -14.98
C THR A 348 0.45 13.19 -15.78
N GLN A 349 1.13 12.36 -16.57
CA GLN A 349 2.01 12.85 -17.61
C GLN A 349 1.12 13.45 -18.70
N VAL A 350 0.39 14.51 -18.35
CA VAL A 350 -0.10 15.43 -19.36
C VAL A 350 1.17 15.91 -20.04
N ARG A 351 1.31 15.58 -21.32
CA ARG A 351 2.34 16.20 -22.16
C ARG A 351 2.07 17.69 -22.13
N LEU A 352 2.78 18.38 -21.23
CA LEU A 352 2.69 19.82 -21.11
C LEU A 352 3.13 20.40 -22.47
N PRO A 353 2.41 21.41 -23.00
CA PRO A 353 2.90 22.18 -24.12
C PRO A 353 4.36 22.64 -23.87
N PRO A 354 5.19 22.79 -24.91
CA PRO A 354 6.60 23.12 -24.76
C PRO A 354 6.86 24.27 -23.77
N ASP A 355 6.05 25.34 -23.84
CA ASP A 355 6.16 26.50 -22.95
C ASP A 355 5.90 26.17 -21.47
N GLN A 356 4.89 25.34 -21.20
CA GLN A 356 4.56 24.91 -19.83
C GLN A 356 5.60 23.95 -19.28
N ARG A 357 6.14 23.07 -20.14
CA ARG A 357 7.23 22.17 -19.78
C ARG A 357 8.48 22.97 -19.42
N ASP A 358 8.86 23.95 -20.24
CA ASP A 358 10.02 24.80 -20.00
C ASP A 358 9.83 25.67 -18.75
N ALA A 359 8.63 26.19 -18.52
CA ALA A 359 8.30 26.92 -17.30
C ALA A 359 8.43 26.02 -16.05
N LYS A 360 7.91 24.79 -16.11
CA LYS A 360 8.02 23.80 -15.02
C LYS A 360 9.47 23.43 -14.73
N VAL A 361 10.28 23.19 -15.78
CA VAL A 361 11.71 22.90 -15.64
C VAL A 361 12.44 24.09 -15.01
N ARG A 362 12.19 25.32 -15.46
CA ARG A 362 12.78 26.53 -14.84
C ARG A 362 12.39 26.67 -13.37
N GLN A 363 11.14 26.40 -13.03
CA GLN A 363 10.66 26.45 -11.65
C GLN A 363 11.32 25.37 -10.79
N GLN A 364 11.44 24.15 -11.29
CA GLN A 364 12.09 23.03 -10.59
C GLN A 364 13.58 23.31 -10.37
N VAL A 365 14.30 23.80 -11.38
CA VAL A 365 15.70 24.24 -11.25
C VAL A 365 15.81 25.36 -10.23
N LYS A 366 14.91 26.34 -10.25
CA LYS A 366 14.89 27.44 -9.27
C LYS A 366 14.72 26.90 -7.84
N TRP A 367 13.86 25.90 -7.63
CA TRP A 367 13.62 25.29 -6.31
C TRP A 367 14.81 24.47 -5.84
N GLN A 368 15.37 23.61 -6.70
CA GLN A 368 16.57 22.82 -6.39
C GLN A 368 17.80 23.70 -6.12
N MET A 369 17.89 24.87 -6.77
CA MET A 369 18.96 25.84 -6.54
C MET A 369 18.71 26.78 -5.35
N ALA A 370 17.52 26.78 -4.76
CA ALA A 370 17.18 27.70 -3.67
C ALA A 370 18.07 27.52 -2.41
N PRO A 371 18.38 26.29 -1.95
CA PRO A 371 19.29 26.10 -0.81
C PRO A 371 20.70 26.62 -1.10
N PHE A 372 21.25 26.33 -2.28
CA PHE A 372 22.59 26.81 -2.68
C PHE A 372 22.66 28.34 -2.77
N ARG A 373 21.60 28.96 -3.30
CA ARG A 373 21.50 30.44 -3.35
C ARG A 373 21.46 31.03 -1.95
N ARG A 374 20.75 30.39 -1.02
CA ARG A 374 20.70 30.80 0.38
C ARG A 374 22.08 30.68 1.03
N CYS A 375 22.74 29.52 0.94
CA CYS A 375 24.09 29.33 1.48
C CYS A 375 25.11 30.31 0.88
N ALA A 376 25.06 30.55 -0.44
CA ALA A 376 25.93 31.53 -1.09
C ALA A 376 25.65 32.96 -0.62
N SER A 377 24.39 33.31 -0.37
CA SER A 377 24.02 34.63 0.18
C SER A 377 24.49 34.79 1.63
N GLU A 378 24.33 33.77 2.47
CA GLU A 378 24.81 33.75 3.86
C GLU A 378 26.34 33.84 3.91
N LEU A 379 27.06 33.09 3.07
CA LEU A 379 28.52 33.19 2.96
C LEU A 379 28.97 34.60 2.56
N ARG A 380 28.30 35.22 1.57
CA ARG A 380 28.60 36.60 1.17
C ARG A 380 28.35 37.60 2.29
N ALA A 381 27.31 37.40 3.10
CA ALA A 381 27.04 38.24 4.26
C ALA A 381 28.17 38.13 5.30
N HIS A 382 28.58 36.90 5.65
CA HIS A 382 29.68 36.67 6.59
C HIS A 382 31.03 37.24 6.12
N VAL A 383 31.35 37.12 4.83
CA VAL A 383 32.59 37.70 4.27
C VAL A 383 32.57 39.23 4.38
N ARG A 384 31.44 39.87 4.09
CA ARG A 384 31.30 41.33 4.24
C ARG A 384 31.43 41.77 5.69
N GLU A 385 30.81 41.04 6.62
CA GLU A 385 30.90 41.32 8.05
C GLU A 385 32.34 41.24 8.55
N LYS A 386 33.09 40.21 8.16
CA LYS A 386 34.52 40.06 8.53
C LYS A 386 35.41 41.15 7.93
N LEU A 387 35.17 41.55 6.68
CA LEU A 387 35.94 42.62 6.06
C LEU A 387 35.72 43.96 6.78
N ASN A 388 34.47 44.27 7.10
CA ASN A 388 34.13 45.49 7.84
C ASN A 388 34.66 45.46 9.29
N GLY A 389 34.65 44.28 9.94
CA GLY A 389 35.22 44.09 11.26
C GLY A 389 36.74 44.30 11.30
N ASN A 390 37.46 43.74 10.32
CA ASN A 390 38.92 43.90 10.23
C ASN A 390 39.36 45.35 9.92
N GLU A 391 38.56 46.13 9.19
CA GLU A 391 38.84 47.56 8.99
C GLU A 391 38.62 48.37 10.28
N LEU A 392 37.59 48.04 11.06
CA LEU A 392 37.36 48.64 12.38
C LEU A 392 38.46 48.27 13.39
N GLU A 393 38.93 47.03 13.39
CA GLU A 393 40.00 46.57 14.29
C GLU A 393 41.34 47.24 13.96
N LYS A 394 41.63 47.49 12.68
CA LYS A 394 42.79 48.28 12.23
C LYS A 394 42.70 49.77 12.58
N MET A 395 41.49 50.32 12.71
CA MET A 395 41.31 51.71 13.16
C MET A 395 41.51 51.89 14.68
N TRP A 396 41.32 50.82 15.47
CA TRP A 396 41.37 50.87 16.93
C TRP A 396 42.68 50.35 17.55
N ASN A 397 43.54 49.69 16.77
CA ASN A 397 44.92 49.31 17.15
C ASN A 397 45.95 49.91 16.17
N PRO A 398 46.26 51.22 16.26
CA PRO A 398 47.33 51.85 15.49
C PRO A 398 48.75 51.48 15.95
#